data_AF-A0A183HTP8-F1
#
_entry.id   AF-A0A183HTP8-F1
#
_cell.length_a   1.000
_cell.length_b   1.000
_cell.length_c   1.000
_cell.angle_alpha   90.00
_cell.angle_beta   90.00
_cell.angle_gamma   90.00
#
_symmetry.space_group_name_H-M   'P 1'
#
loop_
_entity.id
_entity.type
_entity.pdbx_description
1 polymer ?
#
loop_
_entity_poly.entity_id
_entity_poly.type
_entity_poly.pdbx_seq_one_letter_code
_entity_poly.pdbx_strand_id
1 'polypeptide(L)'
;MEIIAVLQRAIVDRGWPRSAAHLIFAVIDCLERYTYHRRFLKIPADRTLQRILEILSNVTTQKWSDGNCLIVAAAGVCHCTTRALKWCEQYAIGYDENGQTLFKPDQFSFLEKIYFDLGDMDGVAGAFETIRSCAEPTVNDRILSLKADGNYWDALPLYRKSTSIEIF
;
A
#
# COMPACT_ATOMS: atom_id res chain seq x y z
N MET A 1 7.18 13.84 13.65
CA MET A 1 6.21 13.18 14.54
C MET A 1 6.72 11.79 14.89
N GLU A 2 6.51 11.34 16.13
CA GLU A 2 6.94 10.02 16.61
C GLU A 2 6.36 8.87 15.78
N ILE A 3 5.09 8.98 15.38
CA ILE A 3 4.41 7.98 14.52
C ILE A 3 5.21 7.70 13.24
N ILE A 4 5.60 8.75 12.53
CA ILE A 4 6.34 8.64 11.26
C ILE A 4 7.68 7.93 11.51
N ALA A 5 8.43 8.34 12.53
CA ALA A 5 9.73 7.76 12.84
C ALA A 5 9.64 6.26 13.17
N VAL A 6 8.61 5.83 13.91
CA VAL A 6 8.38 4.41 14.21
C VAL A 6 8.03 3.63 12.94
N LEU A 7 7.17 4.16 12.07
CA LEU A 7 6.81 3.50 10.80
C LEU A 7 8.03 3.33 9.88
N GLN A 8 8.87 4.38 9.75
CA GLN A 8 10.12 4.31 8.98
C GLN A 8 11.06 3.24 9.56
N ARG A 9 11.16 3.16 10.89
CA ARG A 9 12.03 2.19 11.55
C ARG A 9 11.50 0.75 11.43
N ALA A 10 10.19 0.55 11.39
CA ALA A 10 9.56 -0.76 11.21
C ALA A 10 9.82 -1.37 9.82
N ILE A 11 10.03 -0.52 8.80
CA ILE A 11 10.44 -0.95 7.45
C ILE A 11 11.84 -1.60 7.48
N VAL A 12 12.77 -0.98 8.21
CA VAL A 12 14.18 -1.39 8.23
C VAL A 12 14.46 -2.51 9.25
N ASP A 13 13.91 -2.39 10.46
CA ASP A 13 14.22 -3.27 11.59
C ASP A 13 13.08 -4.28 11.82
N ARG A 14 13.44 -5.58 11.82
CA ARG A 14 12.49 -6.69 12.00
C ARG A 14 12.10 -6.95 13.45
N GLY A 15 12.68 -6.24 14.42
CA GLY A 15 12.48 -6.45 15.84
C GLY A 15 11.26 -5.70 16.43
N TRP A 16 11.46 -5.15 17.63
CA TRP A 16 10.44 -4.39 18.36
C TRP A 16 9.78 -3.24 17.58
N PRO A 17 10.42 -2.57 16.58
CA PRO A 17 9.77 -1.51 15.83
C PRO A 17 8.53 -1.99 15.06
N ARG A 18 8.53 -3.22 14.55
CA ARG A 18 7.33 -3.81 13.91
C ARG A 18 6.21 -4.04 14.91
N SER A 19 6.54 -4.52 16.12
CA SER A 19 5.57 -4.66 17.21
C SER A 19 4.95 -3.32 17.60
N ALA A 20 5.76 -2.27 17.67
CA ALA A 20 5.27 -0.91 17.91
C ALA A 20 4.40 -0.39 16.75
N ALA A 21 4.74 -0.71 15.51
CA ALA A 21 3.93 -0.35 14.34
C ALA A 21 2.52 -0.97 14.39
N HIS A 22 2.36 -2.20 14.89
CA HIS A 22 1.02 -2.78 15.06
C HIS A 22 0.13 -1.98 16.01
N LEU A 23 0.69 -1.41 17.08
CA LEU A 23 -0.04 -0.51 17.98
C LEU A 23 -0.44 0.77 17.27
N ILE A 24 0.47 1.36 16.49
CA ILE A 24 0.17 2.54 15.67
C ILE A 24 -0.96 2.23 14.69
N PHE A 25 -0.92 1.08 14.01
CA PHE A 25 -1.98 0.67 13.09
C PHE A 25 -3.35 0.61 13.78
N ALA A 26 -3.41 0.04 14.99
CA ALA A 26 -4.64 0.00 15.77
C ALA A 26 -5.14 1.40 16.17
N VAL A 27 -4.23 2.32 16.51
CA VAL A 27 -4.57 3.72 16.79
C VAL A 27 -5.15 4.41 15.55
N ILE A 28 -4.53 4.24 14.38
CA ILE A 28 -5.02 4.81 13.12
C ILE A 28 -6.41 4.25 12.77
N ASP A 29 -6.60 2.93 12.85
CA ASP A 29 -7.92 2.29 12.64
C ASP A 29 -8.99 2.86 13.60
N CYS A 30 -8.62 3.09 14.86
CA CYS A 30 -9.52 3.68 15.86
C CYS A 30 -9.87 5.13 15.52
N LEU A 31 -8.88 5.95 15.16
CA LEU A 31 -9.08 7.34 14.78
C LEU A 31 -9.98 7.45 13.54
N GLU A 32 -9.76 6.63 12.51
CA GLU A 32 -10.62 6.58 11.33
C GLU A 32 -12.07 6.28 11.71
N ARG A 33 -12.32 5.21 12.49
CA ARG A 33 -13.68 4.87 12.98
C ARG A 33 -14.30 6.00 13.78
N TYR A 34 -13.50 6.65 14.62
CA TYR A 34 -13.96 7.75 15.45
C TYR A 34 -14.33 8.98 14.60
N THR A 35 -13.67 9.22 13.47
CA THR A 35 -14.08 10.30 12.55
C THR A 35 -15.49 10.07 11.99
N TYR A 36 -15.86 8.83 11.64
CA TYR A 36 -17.22 8.52 11.17
C TYR A 36 -18.26 8.80 12.25
N HIS A 37 -17.99 8.36 13.48
CA HIS A 37 -18.86 8.62 14.62
C HIS A 37 -19.05 10.13 14.87
N ARG A 38 -17.95 10.91 14.87
CA ARG A 38 -18.01 12.37 15.08
C ARG A 38 -18.76 13.08 13.95
N ARG A 39 -18.55 12.68 12.70
CA ARG A 39 -19.30 13.21 11.55
C ARG A 39 -20.81 12.95 11.69
N PHE A 40 -21.19 11.80 12.21
CA PHE A 40 -22.60 11.46 12.46
C PHE A 40 -23.25 12.39 13.49
N LEU A 41 -22.52 12.84 14.51
CA LEU A 41 -23.02 13.77 15.53
C LEU A 41 -23.28 15.19 14.99
N LYS A 42 -22.80 15.53 13.78
CA LYS A 42 -23.00 16.83 13.10
C LYS A 42 -22.70 18.04 13.99
N ILE A 43 -21.65 17.94 14.80
CA ILE A 43 -21.24 19.02 15.72
C ILE A 43 -20.70 20.19 14.87
N PRO A 44 -21.27 21.40 15.00
CA PRO A 44 -20.76 22.57 14.28
C PRO A 44 -19.37 22.94 14.80
N ALA A 45 -18.45 23.27 13.89
CA ALA A 45 -17.07 23.67 14.20
C ALA A 45 -16.32 22.67 15.12
N ASP A 46 -16.46 21.36 14.84
CA ASP A 46 -15.80 20.30 15.60
C ASP A 46 -14.26 20.34 15.49
N ARG A 47 -13.62 21.05 16.43
CA ARG A 47 -12.15 21.16 16.52
C ARG A 47 -11.48 19.80 16.76
N THR A 48 -12.15 18.86 17.43
CA THR A 48 -11.60 17.52 17.68
C THR A 48 -11.55 16.74 16.37
N LEU A 49 -12.61 16.76 15.57
CA LEU A 49 -12.64 16.12 14.26
C LEU A 49 -11.57 16.73 13.33
N GLN A 50 -11.43 18.06 13.30
CA GLN A 50 -10.41 18.73 12.51
C GLN A 50 -9.00 18.25 12.88
N ARG A 51 -8.68 18.18 14.18
CA ARG A 51 -7.38 17.70 14.65
C ARG A 51 -7.12 16.23 14.33
N ILE A 52 -8.14 15.38 14.40
CA ILE A 52 -8.00 13.96 14.02
C ILE A 52 -7.72 13.83 12.52
N LEU A 53 -8.45 14.58 11.69
CA LEU A 53 -8.24 14.57 10.24
C LEU A 53 -6.84 15.08 9.86
N GLU A 54 -6.33 16.08 10.59
CA GLU A 54 -4.97 16.58 10.42
C GLU A 54 -3.92 15.49 10.76
N ILE A 55 -4.09 14.79 11.90
CA ILE A 55 -3.19 13.68 12.27
C ILE A 55 -3.23 12.57 11.22
N LEU A 56 -4.43 12.15 10.79
CA LEU A 56 -4.59 11.12 9.77
C LEU A 56 -3.91 11.54 8.47
N SER A 57 -4.22 12.73 7.95
CA SER A 57 -3.60 13.28 6.75
C SER A 57 -2.07 13.33 6.84
N ASN A 58 -1.53 13.78 7.98
CA ASN A 58 -0.10 13.86 8.20
C ASN A 58 0.61 12.50 8.20
N VAL A 59 -0.10 11.40 8.47
CA VAL A 59 0.45 10.04 8.44
C VAL A 59 0.24 9.40 7.06
N THR A 60 -0.95 9.58 6.47
CA THR A 60 -1.35 8.89 5.23
C THR A 60 -0.81 9.53 3.96
N THR A 61 -0.39 10.80 4.01
CA THR A 61 0.24 11.48 2.87
C THR A 61 1.75 11.28 2.79
N GLN A 62 2.37 10.74 3.84
CA GLN A 62 3.82 10.56 3.89
C GLN A 62 4.25 9.47 2.93
N LYS A 63 5.32 9.75 2.18
CA LYS A 63 5.91 8.81 1.23
C LYS A 63 7.25 8.29 1.76
N TRP A 64 7.55 7.06 1.42
CA TRP A 64 8.88 6.48 1.60
C TRP A 64 9.79 6.83 0.40
N SER A 65 11.07 6.43 0.45
CA SER A 65 12.05 6.65 -0.63
C SER A 65 11.57 6.15 -1.99
N ASP A 66 10.78 5.08 -1.98
CA ASP A 66 10.33 4.36 -3.17
C ASP A 66 9.02 4.94 -3.73
N GLY A 67 8.61 6.14 -3.28
CA GLY A 67 7.39 6.82 -3.72
C GLY A 67 6.08 6.26 -3.15
N ASN A 68 6.13 5.06 -2.55
CA ASN A 68 5.00 4.42 -1.90
C ASN A 68 4.59 5.11 -0.60
N CYS A 69 3.30 5.02 -0.25
CA CYS A 69 2.77 5.55 1.01
C CYS A 69 3.42 4.82 2.20
N LEU A 70 3.94 5.58 3.16
CA LEU A 70 4.74 5.06 4.28
C LEU A 70 3.97 4.06 5.12
N ILE A 71 2.71 4.37 5.47
CA ILE A 71 1.88 3.48 6.30
C ILE A 71 1.56 2.17 5.58
N VAL A 72 1.42 2.22 4.25
CA VAL A 72 1.16 1.06 3.39
C VAL A 72 2.39 0.16 3.31
N ALA A 73 3.56 0.74 3.05
CA ALA A 73 4.84 0.01 3.04
C ALA A 73 5.14 -0.64 4.41
N ALA A 74 4.94 0.11 5.49
CA ALA A 74 5.08 -0.40 6.86
C ALA A 74 4.12 -1.55 7.15
N ALA A 75 2.85 -1.45 6.74
CA ALA A 75 1.86 -2.52 6.92
C ALA A 75 2.24 -3.79 6.14
N GLY A 76 2.73 -3.64 4.91
CA GLY A 76 3.22 -4.74 4.08
C GLY A 76 4.36 -5.51 4.74
N VAL A 77 5.41 -4.82 5.21
CA VAL A 77 6.55 -5.50 5.86
C VAL A 77 6.20 -6.10 7.23
N CYS A 78 5.13 -5.61 7.88
CA CYS A 78 4.61 -6.14 9.14
C CYS A 78 3.58 -7.25 8.93
N HIS A 79 3.41 -7.75 7.70
CA HIS A 79 2.46 -8.81 7.35
C HIS A 79 1.00 -8.48 7.71
N CYS A 80 0.63 -7.19 7.71
CA CYS A 80 -0.75 -6.72 7.84
C CYS A 80 -1.35 -6.45 6.45
N THR A 81 -1.39 -7.48 5.61
CA THR A 81 -1.76 -7.39 4.18
C THR A 81 -3.14 -6.77 3.95
N THR A 82 -4.14 -7.11 4.78
CA THR A 82 -5.49 -6.51 4.67
C THR A 82 -5.52 -5.02 4.99
N ARG A 83 -4.73 -4.56 5.97
CA ARG A 83 -4.58 -3.12 6.25
C ARG A 83 -3.80 -2.42 5.14
N ALA A 84 -2.73 -3.05 4.65
CA ALA A 84 -1.96 -2.54 3.53
C ALA A 84 -2.85 -2.33 2.29
N LEU A 85 -3.72 -3.31 1.96
CA LEU A 85 -4.67 -3.18 0.85
C LEU A 85 -5.62 -2.00 1.06
N LYS A 86 -6.35 -1.99 2.19
CA LYS A 86 -7.29 -0.92 2.53
C LYS A 86 -6.65 0.47 2.40
N TRP A 87 -5.47 0.67 3.00
CA TRP A 87 -4.79 1.96 2.97
C TRP A 87 -4.17 2.28 1.61
N CYS A 88 -3.76 1.28 0.84
CA CYS A 88 -3.29 1.49 -0.53
C CYS A 88 -4.43 2.06 -1.39
N GLU A 89 -5.61 1.46 -1.34
CA GLU A 89 -6.77 1.93 -2.07
C GLU A 89 -7.26 3.30 -1.61
N GLN A 90 -7.26 3.55 -0.29
CA GLN A 90 -7.78 4.79 0.29
C GLN A 90 -6.83 5.98 0.15
N TYR A 91 -5.52 5.76 0.26
CA TYR A 91 -4.54 6.83 0.43
C TYR A 91 -3.43 6.84 -0.62
N ALA A 92 -3.10 5.71 -1.22
CA ALA A 92 -2.04 5.66 -2.22
C ALA A 92 -2.56 6.01 -3.62
N ILE A 93 -3.77 5.59 -3.98
CA ILE A 93 -4.40 5.93 -5.26
C ILE A 93 -4.67 7.44 -5.30
N GLY A 94 -3.92 8.14 -6.14
CA GLY A 94 -4.09 9.57 -6.35
C GLY A 94 -5.31 9.85 -7.21
N TYR A 95 -5.94 11.00 -7.00
CA TYR A 95 -6.98 11.54 -7.86
C TYR A 95 -6.48 12.83 -8.50
N ASP A 96 -6.79 13.02 -9.77
CA ASP A 96 -6.57 14.28 -10.50
C ASP A 96 -7.55 15.36 -10.01
N GLU A 97 -7.34 16.61 -10.41
CA GLU A 97 -8.22 17.75 -10.11
C GLU A 97 -9.68 17.49 -10.51
N ASN A 98 -9.88 16.63 -11.51
CA ASN A 98 -11.19 16.21 -12.02
C ASN A 98 -11.79 14.99 -11.29
N GLY A 99 -11.12 14.48 -10.24
CA GLY A 99 -11.56 13.29 -9.49
C GLY A 99 -11.33 11.97 -10.22
N GLN A 100 -10.57 11.95 -11.32
CA GLN A 100 -10.18 10.71 -12.01
C GLN A 100 -8.94 10.09 -11.34
N THR A 101 -8.87 8.77 -11.28
CA THR A 101 -7.73 8.06 -10.68
C THR A 101 -6.46 8.27 -11.51
N LEU A 102 -5.42 8.84 -10.90
CA LEU A 102 -4.10 8.99 -11.50
C LEU A 102 -3.38 7.65 -11.47
N PHE A 103 -3.22 7.02 -12.64
CA PHE A 103 -2.46 5.79 -12.76
C PHE A 103 -0.97 6.06 -12.47
N LYS A 104 -0.40 5.26 -11.56
CA LYS A 104 1.03 5.27 -11.23
C LYS A 104 1.55 3.83 -11.25
N PRO A 105 2.48 3.49 -12.17
CA PRO A 105 2.97 2.12 -12.32
C PRO A 105 3.44 1.49 -11.00
N ASP A 106 4.33 2.17 -10.27
CA ASP A 106 4.92 1.66 -9.03
C ASP A 106 3.86 1.31 -7.96
N GLN A 107 2.77 2.05 -7.92
CA GLN A 107 1.67 1.82 -6.98
C GLN A 107 0.86 0.60 -7.37
N PHE A 108 0.60 0.42 -8.66
CA PHE A 108 -0.14 -0.74 -9.15
C PHE A 108 0.69 -2.03 -9.06
N SER A 109 2.01 -1.97 -9.30
CA SER A 109 2.92 -3.09 -9.02
C SER A 109 2.94 -3.44 -7.53
N PHE A 110 2.89 -2.45 -6.65
CA PHE A 110 2.78 -2.70 -5.20
C PHE A 110 1.42 -3.29 -4.82
N LEU A 111 0.33 -2.83 -5.44
CA LEU A 111 -1.01 -3.35 -5.25
C LEU A 111 -1.13 -4.80 -5.73
N GLU A 112 -0.57 -5.13 -6.89
CA GLU A 112 -0.48 -6.50 -7.43
C GLU A 112 0.20 -7.43 -6.42
N LYS A 113 1.30 -6.99 -5.82
CA LYS A 113 1.99 -7.74 -4.77
C LYS A 113 1.12 -7.96 -3.53
N ILE A 114 0.36 -6.96 -3.08
CA ILE A 114 -0.55 -7.11 -1.93
C ILE A 114 -1.64 -8.16 -2.25
N TYR A 115 -2.24 -8.12 -3.44
CA TYR A 115 -3.24 -9.11 -3.86
C TYR A 115 -2.66 -10.52 -3.90
N PHE A 116 -1.45 -10.67 -4.42
CA PHE A 116 -0.75 -11.94 -4.43
C PHE A 116 -0.50 -12.48 -3.01
N ASP A 117 -0.05 -11.62 -2.09
CA ASP A 117 0.19 -11.99 -0.68
C ASP A 117 -1.12 -12.35 0.06
N LEU A 118 -2.27 -11.84 -0.41
CA LEU A 118 -3.61 -12.20 0.09
C LEU A 118 -4.17 -13.48 -0.54
N GLY A 119 -3.55 -13.98 -1.60
CA GLY A 119 -4.08 -15.09 -2.40
C GLY A 119 -5.27 -14.70 -3.29
N ASP A 120 -5.46 -13.41 -3.54
CA ASP A 120 -6.51 -12.89 -4.42
C ASP A 120 -6.01 -12.84 -5.87
N MET A 121 -6.14 -13.97 -6.56
CA MET A 121 -5.65 -14.13 -7.94
C MET A 121 -6.41 -13.25 -8.94
N ASP A 122 -7.70 -13.02 -8.70
CA ASP A 122 -8.53 -12.14 -9.51
C ASP A 122 -8.04 -10.69 -9.38
N GLY A 123 -7.71 -10.26 -8.15
CA GLY A 123 -7.10 -8.97 -7.87
C GLY A 123 -5.73 -8.79 -8.56
N VAL A 124 -4.89 -9.82 -8.56
CA VAL A 124 -3.60 -9.82 -9.29
C VAL A 124 -3.83 -9.63 -10.79
N ALA A 125 -4.72 -10.43 -11.39
CA ALA A 125 -5.02 -10.34 -12.81
C ALA A 125 -5.58 -8.96 -13.20
N GLY A 126 -6.48 -8.40 -12.39
CA GLY A 126 -7.03 -7.07 -12.60
C GLY A 126 -5.97 -5.95 -12.50
N ALA A 127 -5.10 -6.01 -11.50
CA ALA A 127 -4.00 -5.06 -11.36
C ALA A 127 -3.03 -5.14 -12.55
N PHE A 128 -2.63 -6.35 -12.94
CA PHE A 128 -1.74 -6.57 -14.08
C PHE A 128 -2.34 -6.09 -15.40
N GLU A 129 -3.62 -6.36 -15.66
CA GLU A 129 -4.28 -5.88 -16.87
C GLU A 129 -4.33 -4.35 -16.92
N THR A 130 -4.59 -3.71 -15.78
CA THR A 130 -4.56 -2.26 -15.66
C THR A 130 -3.17 -1.72 -16.00
N ILE A 131 -2.11 -2.32 -15.44
CA ILE A 131 -0.73 -1.96 -15.76
C ILE A 131 -0.49 -2.09 -17.27
N ARG A 132 -0.82 -3.25 -17.86
CA ARG A 132 -0.63 -3.53 -19.29
C ARG A 132 -1.35 -2.53 -20.19
N SER A 133 -2.52 -2.06 -19.78
CA SER A 133 -3.32 -1.09 -20.54
C SER A 133 -2.76 0.33 -20.50
N CYS A 134 -2.06 0.71 -19.42
CA CYS A 134 -1.61 2.07 -19.17
C CYS A 134 -0.09 2.28 -19.25
N ALA A 135 0.71 1.22 -19.12
CA ALA A 135 2.17 1.25 -19.11
C ALA A 135 2.77 -0.10 -19.55
N GLU A 136 4.11 -0.13 -19.68
CA GLU A 136 4.80 -1.38 -19.95
C GLU A 136 5.05 -2.17 -18.65
N PRO A 137 4.52 -3.40 -18.50
CA PRO A 137 4.67 -4.19 -17.29
C PRO A 137 6.11 -4.67 -17.13
N THR A 138 6.62 -4.55 -15.90
CA THR A 138 7.97 -4.98 -15.54
C THR A 138 8.09 -6.51 -15.58
N VAL A 139 9.33 -7.02 -15.53
CA VAL A 139 9.59 -8.46 -15.45
C VAL A 139 8.94 -9.07 -14.20
N ASN A 140 8.92 -8.33 -13.09
CA ASN A 140 8.33 -8.79 -11.83
C ASN A 140 6.80 -8.86 -11.90
N ASP A 141 6.14 -7.88 -12.51
CA ASP A 141 4.69 -7.90 -12.71
C ASP A 141 4.28 -9.12 -13.56
N ARG A 142 5.01 -9.39 -14.65
CA ARG A 142 4.76 -10.57 -15.50
C ARG A 142 4.94 -11.89 -14.75
N ILE A 143 5.96 -11.96 -13.88
CA ILE A 143 6.20 -13.13 -13.04
C ILE A 143 5.05 -13.35 -12.07
N LEU A 144 4.53 -12.29 -11.44
CA LEU A 144 3.42 -12.36 -10.48
C LEU A 144 2.13 -12.81 -11.17
N SER A 145 1.79 -12.22 -12.31
CA SER A 145 0.64 -12.63 -13.12
C SER A 145 0.72 -14.10 -13.55
N LEU A 146 1.86 -14.57 -14.07
CA LEU A 146 2.02 -15.98 -14.46
C LEU A 146 1.90 -16.95 -13.27
N LYS A 147 2.36 -16.53 -12.09
CA LYS A 147 2.16 -17.30 -10.86
C LYS A 147 0.70 -17.35 -10.43
N ALA A 148 -0.03 -16.25 -10.61
CA ALA A 148 -1.45 -16.18 -10.30
C ALA A 148 -2.25 -17.14 -11.20
N ASP A 149 -1.87 -17.25 -12.48
CA ASP A 149 -2.44 -18.19 -13.44
C ASP A 149 -1.98 -19.64 -13.26
N GLY A 150 -1.07 -19.91 -12.32
CA GLY A 150 -0.48 -21.24 -12.11
C GLY A 150 0.51 -21.68 -13.20
N ASN A 151 0.90 -20.78 -14.11
CA ASN A 151 1.82 -21.06 -15.21
C ASN A 151 3.29 -20.85 -14.80
N TYR A 152 3.80 -21.77 -13.99
CA TYR A 152 5.18 -21.72 -13.50
C TYR A 152 6.23 -21.98 -14.59
N TRP A 153 5.87 -22.69 -15.66
CA TRP A 153 6.79 -23.02 -16.76
C TRP A 153 7.23 -21.77 -17.52
N ASP A 154 6.28 -20.87 -17.79
CA ASP A 154 6.57 -19.61 -18.47
C ASP A 154 7.18 -18.56 -17.53
N ALA A 155 6.95 -18.67 -16.22
CA ALA A 155 7.57 -17.80 -15.22
C ALA A 155 9.07 -18.12 -14.99
N LEU A 156 9.47 -19.39 -15.08
CA LEU A 156 10.84 -19.85 -14.83
C LEU A 156 11.92 -19.14 -15.67
N PRO A 157 11.79 -18.95 -16.99
CA PRO A 157 12.78 -18.20 -17.77
C PRO A 157 12.84 -16.71 -17.39
N LEU A 158 11.74 -16.12 -16.91
CA LEU A 158 11.71 -14.72 -16.48
C LEU A 158 12.48 -14.53 -15.17
N TYR A 159 12.42 -15.50 -14.25
CA TYR A 159 13.25 -15.50 -13.05
C TYR A 159 14.75 -15.43 -13.38
N ARG A 160 15.20 -16.19 -14.39
CA ARG A 160 16.61 -16.15 -14.80
C ARG A 160 17.02 -14.77 -15.32
N LYS A 161 16.10 -14.07 -15.99
CA LYS A 161 16.31 -12.69 -16.46
C LYS A 161 16.31 -11.68 -15.31
N SER A 162 15.45 -11.83 -14.31
CA SER A 162 15.43 -10.90 -13.17
C SER A 162 16.70 -11.00 -12.32
N THR A 163 17.21 -12.22 -12.07
CA THR A 163 18.44 -12.42 -11.29
C THR A 163 19.70 -11.96 -12.04
N SER A 164 19.68 -11.95 -13.37
CA SER A 164 20.83 -11.45 -14.16
C SER A 164 20.89 -9.93 -14.25
N ILE A 165 19.80 -9.22 -13.93
CA ILE A 165 19.76 -7.75 -13.84
C ILE A 165 20.35 -7.24 -12.51
N GLU A 166 20.35 -8.05 -11.44
CA GLU A 166 20.94 -7.69 -10.12
C GLU A 166 22.48 -7.85 -10.04
N ILE A 167 23.15 -8.28 -11.12
CA ILE A 167 24.61 -8.57 -11.15
C ILE A 167 25.42 -7.48 -11.89
N PHE A 168 24.82 -6.33 -12.24
CA PHE A 168 25.53 -5.21 -12.88
C PHE A 168 25.45 -3.92 -12.07
#